data_AF-A0A178TDC1-F1
#
_entry.id   AF-A0A178TDC1-F1
#
_cell.length_a   1.000
_cell.length_b   1.000
_cell.length_c   1.000
_cell.angle_alpha   90.00
_cell.angle_beta   90.00
_cell.angle_gamma   90.00
#
_symmetry.space_group_name_H-M   'P 1'
#
loop_
_entity.id
_entity.type
_entity.pdbx_description
1 polymer ?
#
loop_
_entity_poly.entity_id
_entity_poly.type
_entity_poly.pdbx_seq_one_letter_code
_entity_poly.pdbx_strand_id
1 'polypeptide(L)'
;MVHSKSAPVDFQFLADVAKQSGAPTHMIEAVKQANTASQVGDMMYEAGHLSFFHLLCDYCCQHALREVNGGLTVETTLYTLKGQCLGKAVRSDGANEVNRDWC
;
A
#
# COMPACT_ATOMS: atom_id res chain seq x y z
N MET A 1 4.54 -16.30 7.69
CA MET A 1 4.65 -16.30 6.22
C MET A 1 3.32 -16.74 5.66
N VAL A 2 2.45 -15.81 5.24
CA VAL A 2 1.13 -16.16 4.68
C VAL A 2 1.35 -16.53 3.22
N HIS A 3 1.46 -17.84 2.95
CA HIS A 3 1.51 -18.39 1.61
C HIS A 3 0.14 -18.22 0.93
N SER A 4 -0.11 -17.09 0.28
CA SER A 4 -1.08 -17.09 -0.82
C SER A 4 -0.40 -17.77 -2.00
N LYS A 5 -0.66 -19.07 -2.19
CA LYS A 5 -0.14 -19.86 -3.33
C LYS A 5 -0.65 -19.36 -4.70
N SER A 6 -1.51 -18.35 -4.73
CA SER A 6 -2.31 -18.01 -5.92
C SER A 6 -2.09 -16.60 -6.46
N ALA A 7 -1.35 -15.72 -5.79
CA ALA A 7 -1.04 -14.39 -6.32
C ALA A 7 0.44 -14.06 -6.10
N PRO A 8 1.28 -13.96 -7.15
CA PRO A 8 2.62 -13.44 -7.00
C PRO A 8 2.57 -11.99 -6.50
N VAL A 9 3.60 -11.58 -5.74
CA VAL A 9 3.75 -10.19 -5.31
C VAL A 9 3.99 -9.32 -6.55
N ASP A 10 3.21 -8.24 -6.68
CA ASP A 10 3.41 -7.26 -7.73
C ASP A 10 4.45 -6.21 -7.29
N PHE A 11 5.70 -6.41 -7.69
CA PHE A 11 6.80 -5.49 -7.39
C PHE A 11 6.71 -4.18 -8.18
N GLN A 12 6.01 -4.17 -9.33
CA GLN A 12 5.82 -2.95 -10.11
C GLN A 12 4.87 -2.01 -9.37
N PHE A 13 3.76 -2.55 -8.85
CA PHE A 13 2.87 -1.80 -7.95
C PHE A 13 3.63 -1.24 -6.75
N LEU A 14 4.43 -2.06 -6.06
CA LEU A 14 5.21 -1.57 -4.91
C LEU A 14 6.21 -0.46 -5.29
N ALA A 15 6.83 -0.56 -6.47
CA ALA A 15 7.73 0.47 -6.98
C ALA A 15 6.99 1.79 -7.27
N ASP A 16 5.76 1.72 -7.79
CA ASP A 16 4.92 2.89 -8.03
C ASP A 16 4.43 3.54 -6.72
N VAL A 17 4.13 2.74 -5.70
CA VAL A 17 3.84 3.27 -4.34
C VAL A 17 5.09 3.92 -3.74
N ALA A 18 6.27 3.30 -3.88
CA ALA A 18 7.52 3.88 -3.43
C ALA A 18 7.82 5.23 -4.11
N LYS A 19 7.60 5.31 -5.42
CA LYS A 19 7.69 6.56 -6.19
C LYS A 19 6.76 7.64 -5.65
N GLN A 20 5.49 7.31 -5.41
CA GLN A 20 4.51 8.24 -4.85
C GLN A 20 4.86 8.70 -3.43
N SER A 21 5.54 7.85 -2.66
CA SER A 21 6.04 8.19 -1.32
C SER A 21 7.25 9.14 -1.32
N GLY A 22 7.80 9.46 -2.50
CA GLY A 22 8.97 10.33 -2.67
C GLY A 22 10.31 9.60 -2.64
N ALA A 23 10.33 8.28 -2.80
CA ALA A 23 11.57 7.52 -2.85
C ALA A 23 12.42 7.90 -4.08
N PRO A 24 13.75 7.97 -3.94
CA PRO A 24 14.64 8.28 -5.06
C PRO A 24 14.69 7.13 -6.08
N THR A 25 15.06 7.43 -7.33
CA THR A 25 15.06 6.47 -8.44
C THR A 25 15.84 5.18 -8.14
N HIS A 26 17.01 5.28 -7.49
CA HIS A 26 17.80 4.09 -7.16
C HIS A 26 17.06 3.12 -6.22
N MET A 27 16.21 3.65 -5.35
CA MET A 27 15.41 2.86 -4.41
C MET A 27 14.20 2.24 -5.12
N ILE A 28 13.56 2.98 -6.02
CA ILE A 28 12.48 2.45 -6.88
C ILE A 28 12.97 1.25 -7.68
N GLU A 29 14.17 1.34 -8.28
CA GLU A 29 14.77 0.21 -8.99
C GLU A 29 15.12 -0.95 -8.05
N ALA A 30 15.61 -0.68 -6.83
CA ALA A 30 15.83 -1.72 -5.83
C ALA A 30 14.54 -2.46 -5.42
N VAL A 31 13.42 -1.74 -5.31
CA VAL A 31 12.09 -2.32 -5.03
C VAL A 31 11.65 -3.27 -6.15
N LYS A 32 11.86 -2.91 -7.41
CA LYS A 32 11.55 -3.78 -8.56
C LYS A 32 12.35 -5.09 -8.58
N GLN A 33 13.56 -5.07 -8.02
CA GLN A 33 14.46 -6.22 -7.94
C GLN A 33 14.31 -7.01 -6.62
N ALA A 34 13.37 -6.64 -5.75
CA ALA A 34 13.17 -7.33 -4.49
C ALA A 34 12.57 -8.73 -4.69
N ASN A 35 12.84 -9.62 -3.72
CA ASN A 35 12.34 -11.00 -3.75
C ASN A 35 11.04 -11.17 -2.96
N THR A 36 10.78 -10.28 -1.99
CA THR A 36 9.59 -10.38 -1.12
C THR A 36 9.02 -9.00 -0.78
N ALA A 37 7.71 -8.93 -0.52
CA ALA A 37 7.07 -7.71 -0.04
C ALA A 37 7.65 -7.24 1.32
N SER A 38 8.04 -8.18 2.19
CA SER A 38 8.70 -7.85 3.47
C SER A 38 10.03 -7.14 3.25
N GLN A 39 10.85 -7.60 2.30
CA GLN A 39 12.10 -6.94 1.93
C GLN A 39 11.85 -5.49 1.47
N VAL A 40 10.81 -5.26 0.66
CA VAL A 40 10.42 -3.90 0.24
C VAL A 40 10.01 -3.05 1.44
N GLY A 41 9.19 -3.59 2.34
CA GLY A 41 8.81 -2.91 3.58
C GLY A 41 10.02 -2.52 4.41
N ASP A 42 10.97 -3.44 4.63
CA ASP A 42 12.18 -3.17 5.40
C ASP A 42 13.02 -2.06 4.74
N MET A 43 13.24 -2.13 3.42
CA MET A 43 13.98 -1.09 2.67
C MET A 43 13.35 0.31 2.84
N MET A 44 12.02 0.41 2.71
CA MET A 44 11.30 1.68 2.82
C MET A 44 11.29 2.21 4.25
N TYR A 45 11.18 1.31 5.24
CA TYR A 45 11.23 1.67 6.65
C TYR A 45 12.62 2.18 7.06
N GLU A 46 13.69 1.47 6.68
CA GLU A 46 15.08 1.86 6.97
C GLU A 46 15.45 3.19 6.32
N ALA A 47 14.91 3.46 5.14
CA ALA A 47 15.07 4.74 4.45
C ALA A 47 14.20 5.88 5.02
N GLY A 48 13.33 5.61 5.99
CA GLY A 48 12.46 6.61 6.61
C GLY A 48 11.24 7.02 5.77
N HIS A 49 10.90 6.27 4.71
CA HIS A 49 9.77 6.55 3.83
C HIS A 49 8.45 6.02 4.42
N LEU A 50 8.04 6.51 5.59
CA LEU A 50 6.82 6.03 6.27
C LEU A 50 5.52 6.31 5.50
N SER A 51 5.51 7.33 4.64
CA SER A 51 4.40 7.64 3.72
C SER A 51 4.06 6.47 2.79
N PHE A 52 5.03 5.62 2.47
CA PHE A 52 4.82 4.39 1.72
C PHE A 52 3.78 3.47 2.37
N PHE A 53 3.88 3.25 3.68
CA PHE A 53 2.94 2.37 4.40
C PHE A 53 1.55 2.97 4.50
N HIS A 54 1.45 4.30 4.62
CA HIS A 54 0.16 4.99 4.58
C HIS A 54 -0.52 4.81 3.22
N LEU A 55 0.21 4.99 2.12
CA LEU A 55 -0.29 4.79 0.76
C LEU A 55 -0.74 3.33 0.53
N LEU A 56 0.04 2.35 1.00
CA LEU A 56 -0.37 0.94 0.92
C LEU A 56 -1.69 0.70 1.66
N CYS A 57 -1.83 1.21 2.88
CA CYS A 57 -3.08 1.09 3.64
C CYS A 57 -4.24 1.76 2.90
N ASP A 58 -3.99 2.90 2.25
CA ASP A 58 -5.01 3.61 1.48
C ASP A 58 -5.46 2.80 0.25
N TYR A 59 -4.52 2.25 -0.53
CA TYR A 59 -4.85 1.37 -1.64
C TYR A 59 -5.69 0.17 -1.18
N CYS A 60 -5.34 -0.48 -0.06
CA CYS A 60 -6.16 -1.55 0.51
C CYS A 60 -7.58 -1.07 0.83
N CYS A 61 -7.74 0.10 1.45
CA CYS A 61 -9.06 0.66 1.73
C CYS A 61 -9.86 0.89 0.44
N GLN A 62 -9.24 1.49 -0.57
CA GLN A 62 -9.89 1.77 -1.86
C GLN A 62 -10.33 0.50 -2.57
N HIS A 63 -9.46 -0.52 -2.63
CA HIS A 63 -9.79 -1.81 -3.26
C HIS A 63 -10.92 -2.53 -2.51
N ALA A 64 -10.87 -2.56 -1.18
CA ALA A 64 -11.94 -3.16 -0.37
C ALA A 64 -13.28 -2.44 -0.56
N LEU A 65 -13.29 -1.11 -0.56
CA LEU A 65 -14.51 -0.32 -0.80
C LEU A 65 -15.08 -0.54 -2.20
N ARG A 66 -14.23 -0.66 -3.23
CA ARG A 66 -14.68 -0.97 -4.60
C ARG A 66 -15.33 -2.35 -4.69
N GLU A 67 -14.76 -3.35 -4.04
CA GLU A 67 -15.28 -4.72 -4.06
C GLU A 67 -16.68 -4.82 -3.41
N VAL A 68 -16.89 -4.08 -2.33
CA VAL A 68 -18.18 -4.07 -1.60
C VAL A 68 -19.19 -3.03 -2.13
N ASN A 69 -18.86 -2.32 -3.22
CA ASN A 69 -19.64 -1.22 -3.79
C ASN A 69 -19.97 -0.09 -2.79
N GLY A 70 -19.02 0.24 -1.92
CA GLY A 70 -19.17 1.32 -0.96
C GLY A 70 -20.06 0.95 0.24
N GLY A 71 -20.71 1.95 0.84
CA GLY A 71 -21.62 1.76 1.98
C GLY A 71 -20.95 1.34 3.31
N LEU A 72 -19.62 1.22 3.35
CA LEU A 72 -18.84 0.87 4.53
C LEU A 72 -17.75 1.91 4.82
N THR A 73 -17.26 1.89 6.05
CA THR A 73 -15.99 2.51 6.43
C THR A 73 -14.94 1.41 6.53
N VAL A 74 -13.86 1.54 5.77
CA VAL A 74 -12.74 0.60 5.81
C VAL A 74 -11.55 1.30 6.45
N GLU A 75 -11.01 0.66 7.49
CA GLU A 75 -9.75 1.02 8.11
C GLU A 75 -8.72 -0.08 7.82
N THR A 76 -7.58 0.29 7.28
CA THR A 76 -6.43 -0.61 7.13
C THR A 76 -5.28 -0.08 7.97
N THR A 77 -4.69 -0.95 8.79
CA THR A 77 -3.49 -0.63 9.57
C THR A 77 -2.44 -1.71 9.36
N LEU A 78 -1.19 -1.30 9.12
CA LEU A 78 -0.05 -2.18 8.92
C LEU A 78 0.83 -2.18 10.18
N TYR A 79 1.17 -3.37 10.67
CA TYR A 79 2.01 -3.55 11.84
C TYR A 79 3.22 -4.42 11.54
N THR A 80 4.33 -4.16 12.22
CA THR A 80 5.45 -5.11 12.31
C THR A 80 5.06 -6.31 13.18
N LEU A 81 5.83 -7.40 13.07
CA LEU A 81 5.67 -8.58 13.95
C LEU A 81 5.91 -8.26 15.43
N LYS A 82 6.56 -7.14 15.75
CA LYS A 82 6.79 -6.66 17.12
C LYS A 82 5.64 -5.76 17.63
N GLY A 83 4.57 -5.59 16.85
CA GLY A 83 3.42 -4.76 17.20
C GLY A 83 3.59 -3.26 16.94
N GLN A 84 4.64 -2.84 16.22
CA GLN A 84 4.82 -1.44 15.85
C GLN A 84 3.92 -1.08 14.67
N CYS A 85 3.11 -0.03 14.80
CA CYS A 85 2.32 0.51 13.70
C CYS A 85 3.23 1.21 12.67
N LEU A 86 3.19 0.75 11.42
CA LEU A 86 3.94 1.33 10.30
C LEU A 86 3.11 2.35 9.51
N GLY A 87 1.82 2.09 9.37
CA GLY A 87 0.92 2.91 8.57
C GLY A 87 -0.53 2.60 8.91
N LYS A 88 -1.39 3.60 8.71
CA LYS A 88 -2.83 3.51 8.94
C LYS A 88 -3.55 4.39 7.93
N ALA A 89 -4.61 3.88 7.32
CA ALA A 89 -5.53 4.65 6.50
C ALA A 89 -6.97 4.30 6.85
N VAL A 90 -7.84 5.30 6.77
CA VAL A 90 -9.29 5.15 6.93
C VAL A 90 -9.95 5.79 5.72
N ARG A 91 -10.89 5.07 5.11
CA ARG A 91 -11.74 5.58 4.04
C ARG A 91 -13.18 5.22 4.33
N SER A 92 -14.05 6.19 4.13
CA SER A 92 -15.50 6.02 4.19
C SER A 92 -16.05 6.41 2.83
N ASP A 93 -17.06 5.71 2.36
CA ASP A 93 -17.76 6.03 1.11
C ASP A 93 -18.48 7.40 1.15
N GLY A 94 -18.54 8.05 2.32
CA GLY A 94 -19.29 9.27 2.59
C GLY A 94 -18.60 10.62 2.33
N ALA A 95 -17.62 10.74 1.44
CA ALA A 95 -17.04 12.06 1.08
C ALA A 95 -16.30 12.10 -0.27
N ASN A 96 -16.96 11.78 -1.40
CA ASN A 96 -16.86 12.54 -2.65
C ASN A 96 -17.68 11.85 -3.76
N GLU A 97 -18.94 12.27 -3.92
CA GLU A 97 -19.62 12.18 -5.23
C GLU A 97 -19.01 13.20 -6.20
N VAL A 98 -17.71 13.10 -6.49
CA VAL A 98 -17.07 13.98 -7.46
C VAL A 98 -16.41 13.13 -8.53
N ASN A 99 -17.19 12.97 -9.60
CA ASN A 99 -16.77 12.70 -10.96
C ASN A 99 -16.22 11.29 -11.25
N ARG A 100 -17.15 10.33 -11.36
CA ARG A 100 -16.96 9.08 -12.11
C ARG A 100 -17.02 9.38 -13.61
N ASP A 101 -15.99 9.99 -14.17
CA ASP A 101 -15.73 9.97 -15.61
C ASP A 101 -14.22 10.02 -15.86
N TRP A 102 -13.67 8.86 -16.20
CA TRP A 102 -12.40 8.75 -16.91
C TRP A 102 -12.63 7.80 -18.08
N CYS A 103 -12.85 8.40 -19.26
CA CYS A 103 -12.68 7.77 -20.56
C CYS A 103 -11.29 7.15 -20.72
#